data_AF-A0A2K6VSA9-F1
#
_entry.id   AF-A0A2K6VSA9-F1
#
_cell.length_a   1.000
_cell.length_b   1.000
_cell.length_c   1.000
_cell.angle_alpha   90.00
_cell.angle_beta   90.00
_cell.angle_gamma   90.00
#
_symmetry.space_group_name_H-M   'P 1'
#
loop_
_entity.id
_entity.type
_entity.pdbx_description
1 polymer ?
#
loop_
_entity_poly.entity_id
_entity_poly.type
_entity_poly.pdbx_seq_one_letter_code
_entity_poly.pdbx_strand_id
1 'polypeptide(L)'
;MKQTGTPATVVSDDLDRKKKRKSVGKLLFKVGERIGIVEQTHLAPEFIVDIEKYYKYQEDIDKLVDRLEFVLQNDETILRQGFIECGEKADPYEIFAENIKALRPFHKKNIQTSLIQIEAVIRRLAIMNREMQTKGRRSIRKMRRFVTQEQLAMIEAQKKLMQARDIMDVARHELKQTRTTETVEIKGKYYERTVSEFDQQAARVAAFIEHLPIIKEEHQKELFDVCPMFLRNF
;
A
#
# COMPACT_ATOMS: atom_id res chain seq x y z
N MET A 1 -35.26 25.27 36.94
CA MET A 1 -34.74 23.89 36.86
C MET A 1 -34.40 23.59 35.40
N LYS A 2 -33.12 23.66 35.01
CA LYS A 2 -32.66 23.33 33.66
C LYS A 2 -32.26 21.86 33.66
N GLN A 3 -33.03 21.00 32.99
CA GLN A 3 -32.63 19.63 32.71
C GLN A 3 -31.66 19.62 31.53
N THR A 4 -30.43 19.23 31.81
CA THR A 4 -29.40 18.92 30.82
C THR A 4 -29.64 17.52 30.27
N GLY A 5 -30.08 17.43 29.02
CA GLY A 5 -30.09 16.19 28.25
C GLY A 5 -28.66 15.77 27.89
N THR A 6 -28.30 14.53 28.21
CA THR A 6 -27.08 13.88 27.74
C THR A 6 -27.50 12.81 26.71
N PRO A 7 -26.88 12.71 25.52
CA PRO A 7 -27.37 11.85 24.45
C PRO A 7 -26.89 10.41 24.63
N ALA A 8 -27.83 9.46 24.59
CA ALA A 8 -27.63 8.02 24.74
C ALA A 8 -26.93 7.32 23.55
N THR A 9 -26.40 8.08 22.58
CA THR A 9 -25.98 7.54 21.28
C THR A 9 -24.52 7.09 21.23
N VAL A 10 -23.65 7.51 22.16
CA VAL A 10 -22.20 7.20 22.10
C VAL A 10 -21.87 5.82 22.68
N VAL A 11 -22.70 5.27 23.58
CA VAL A 11 -22.39 4.01 24.28
C VAL A 11 -22.67 2.76 23.43
N SER A 12 -23.62 2.83 22.50
CA SER A 12 -24.02 1.66 21.69
C SER A 12 -22.97 1.29 20.64
N ASP A 13 -22.33 2.29 20.01
CA ASP A 13 -21.37 2.09 18.91
C ASP A 13 -20.07 1.43 19.37
N ASP A 14 -19.64 1.72 20.60
CA ASP A 14 -18.42 1.17 21.18
C ASP A 14 -18.60 -0.30 21.64
N LEU A 15 -19.83 -0.66 22.05
CA LEU A 15 -20.21 -2.03 22.40
C LEU A 15 -20.33 -2.92 21.15
N ASP A 16 -20.87 -2.39 20.05
CA ASP A 16 -20.95 -3.14 18.79
C ASP A 16 -19.59 -3.31 18.12
N ARG A 17 -18.70 -2.30 18.20
CA ARG A 17 -17.29 -2.45 17.78
C ARG A 17 -16.54 -3.47 18.64
N LYS A 18 -16.76 -3.52 19.96
CA LYS A 18 -16.18 -4.54 20.84
C LYS A 18 -16.74 -5.95 20.60
N LYS A 19 -18.04 -6.08 20.32
CA LYS A 19 -18.65 -7.38 19.98
C LYS A 19 -18.15 -7.92 18.64
N LYS A 20 -18.06 -7.09 17.60
CA LYS A 20 -17.47 -7.47 16.31
C LYS A 20 -16.01 -7.90 16.47
N ARG A 21 -15.20 -7.17 17.25
CA ARG A 21 -13.81 -7.55 17.54
C ARG A 21 -13.67 -8.92 18.18
N LYS A 22 -14.55 -9.29 19.13
CA LYS A 22 -14.54 -10.62 19.75
C LYS A 22 -15.03 -11.75 18.82
N SER A 23 -15.90 -11.46 17.85
CA SER A 23 -16.37 -12.50 16.92
C SER A 23 -15.36 -12.81 15.82
N VAL A 24 -14.59 -11.81 15.37
CA VAL A 24 -13.56 -11.99 14.34
C VAL A 24 -12.48 -12.97 14.81
N GLY A 25 -12.04 -12.89 16.07
CA GLY A 25 -11.05 -13.82 16.63
C GLY A 25 -11.51 -15.30 16.67
N LYS A 26 -12.81 -15.59 16.70
CA LYS A 26 -13.32 -16.98 16.65
C LYS A 26 -13.49 -17.53 15.23
N LEU A 27 -13.68 -16.66 14.24
CA LEU A 27 -13.80 -17.05 12.83
C LEU A 27 -12.45 -17.26 12.16
N LEU A 28 -11.40 -16.61 12.67
CA LEU A 28 -10.08 -16.62 12.06
C LEU A 28 -9.15 -17.76 12.52
N PHE A 29 -9.58 -18.67 13.39
CA PHE A 29 -8.65 -19.65 13.99
C PHE A 29 -9.30 -21.01 14.30
N LYS A 30 -8.55 -22.09 14.02
CA LYS A 30 -8.80 -23.43 14.57
C LYS A 30 -7.92 -23.63 15.80
N VAL A 31 -8.55 -23.94 16.93
CA VAL A 31 -7.82 -24.20 18.18
C VAL A 31 -7.22 -25.61 18.14
N GLY A 32 -5.88 -25.67 18.11
CA GLY A 32 -5.03 -26.71 18.69
C GLY A 32 -5.04 -28.10 18.04
N GLU A 33 -4.08 -28.36 17.15
CA GLU A 33 -3.53 -29.71 16.95
C GLU A 33 -2.18 -29.81 17.69
N ARG A 34 -1.94 -30.95 18.36
CA ARG A 34 -0.71 -31.19 19.11
C ARG A 34 0.44 -31.48 18.15
N ILE A 35 1.44 -30.61 18.10
CA ILE A 35 2.76 -30.93 17.53
C ILE A 35 3.75 -30.98 18.70
N GLY A 36 4.03 -32.19 19.18
CA GLY A 36 4.84 -32.41 20.38
C GLY A 36 4.11 -32.08 21.68
N ILE A 37 4.83 -31.51 22.66
CA ILE A 37 4.32 -31.20 24.01
C ILE A 37 3.56 -29.84 24.05
N VAL A 38 3.67 -29.02 22.99
CA VAL A 38 3.11 -27.66 22.93
C VAL A 38 1.99 -27.61 21.87
N GLU A 39 0.77 -27.26 22.29
CA GLU A 39 -0.33 -26.96 21.36
C GLU A 39 -0.14 -25.54 20.79
N GLN A 40 0.05 -25.43 19.47
CA GLN A 40 0.16 -24.14 18.78
C GLN A 40 -1.19 -23.72 18.18
N THR A 41 -1.48 -22.43 18.21
CA THR A 41 -2.66 -21.85 17.57
C THR A 41 -2.38 -21.60 16.08
N HIS A 42 -3.13 -22.24 15.19
CA HIS A 42 -2.99 -22.01 13.75
C HIS A 42 -3.99 -20.96 13.25
N LEU A 43 -3.49 -20.01 12.46
CA LEU A 43 -4.32 -19.13 11.62
C LEU A 43 -5.25 -20.00 10.77
N ALA A 44 -6.53 -19.61 10.65
CA ALA A 44 -7.47 -20.30 9.79
C ALA A 44 -6.90 -20.33 8.36
N PRO A 45 -6.99 -21.48 7.65
CA PRO A 45 -6.47 -21.58 6.29
C PRO A 45 -7.02 -20.50 5.36
N GLU A 46 -8.31 -20.17 5.48
CA GLU A 46 -8.95 -19.11 4.71
C GLU A 46 -8.30 -17.74 4.92
N PHE A 47 -7.91 -17.43 6.16
CA PHE A 47 -7.23 -16.18 6.48
C PHE A 47 -5.82 -16.12 5.91
N ILE A 48 -5.09 -17.24 5.92
CA ILE A 48 -3.77 -17.35 5.28
C ILE A 48 -3.91 -17.10 3.77
N VAL A 49 -4.88 -17.76 3.13
CA VAL A 49 -5.17 -17.59 1.70
C VAL A 49 -5.48 -16.14 1.37
N ASP A 50 -6.22 -15.42 2.22
CA ASP A 50 -6.54 -14.02 1.97
C ASP A 50 -5.33 -13.08 2.16
N ILE A 51 -4.44 -13.37 3.12
CA ILE A 51 -3.13 -12.69 3.24
C ILE A 51 -2.30 -12.91 1.97
N GLU A 52 -2.24 -14.14 1.46
CA GLU A 52 -1.52 -14.47 0.23
C GLU A 52 -2.09 -13.73 -0.98
N LYS A 53 -3.42 -13.65 -1.12
CA LYS A 53 -4.06 -12.84 -2.17
C LYS A 53 -3.72 -11.36 -2.07
N TYR A 54 -3.65 -10.83 -0.85
CA TYR A 54 -3.27 -9.43 -0.61
C TYR A 54 -1.84 -9.16 -1.10
N TYR A 55 -0.88 -10.00 -0.70
CA TYR A 55 0.51 -9.88 -1.16
C TYR A 55 0.65 -10.10 -2.66
N LYS A 56 -0.11 -11.04 -3.22
CA LYS A 56 -0.09 -11.26 -4.66
C LYS A 56 -0.55 -10.04 -5.44
N TYR A 57 -1.62 -9.39 -4.96
CA TYR A 57 -2.08 -8.14 -5.54
C TYR A 57 -1.05 -7.02 -5.41
N GLN A 58 -0.36 -6.91 -4.27
CA GLN A 58 0.74 -5.95 -4.11
C GLN A 58 1.86 -6.16 -5.12
N GLU A 59 2.30 -7.40 -5.31
CA GLU A 59 3.34 -7.74 -6.29
C GLU A 59 2.92 -7.37 -7.73
N ASP A 60 1.65 -7.61 -8.07
CA ASP A 60 1.13 -7.30 -9.40
C ASP A 60 1.02 -5.79 -9.62
N ILE A 61 0.63 -5.02 -8.59
CA ILE A 61 0.61 -3.56 -8.65
C ILE A 61 2.02 -2.98 -8.72
N ASP A 62 2.99 -3.51 -7.99
CA ASP A 62 4.38 -3.04 -8.06
C ASP A 62 4.94 -3.14 -9.49
N LYS A 63 4.78 -4.32 -10.11
CA LYS A 63 5.16 -4.54 -11.51
C LYS A 63 4.43 -3.63 -12.48
N LEU A 64 3.17 -3.31 -12.21
CA LEU A 64 2.38 -2.41 -13.05
C LEU A 64 2.89 -0.97 -12.93
N VAL A 65 3.14 -0.49 -11.71
CA VAL A 65 3.65 0.86 -11.48
C VAL A 65 5.03 1.03 -12.11
N ASP A 66 5.93 0.05 -11.99
CA ASP A 66 7.24 0.09 -12.65
C ASP A 66 7.12 0.26 -14.17
N ARG A 67 6.17 -0.44 -14.80
CA ARG A 67 5.89 -0.30 -16.24
C ARG A 67 5.33 1.07 -16.58
N LEU A 68 4.41 1.60 -15.77
CA LEU A 68 3.84 2.93 -15.99
C LEU A 68 4.90 4.01 -15.83
N GLU A 69 5.76 3.90 -14.82
CA GLU A 69 6.87 4.82 -14.60
C GLU A 69 7.86 4.81 -15.76
N PHE A 70 8.19 3.63 -16.30
CA PHE A 70 9.04 3.52 -17.48
C PHE A 70 8.47 4.26 -18.68
N VAL A 71 7.17 4.16 -18.95
CA VAL A 71 6.54 4.90 -20.07
C VAL A 71 6.53 6.41 -19.83
N LEU A 72 6.40 6.85 -18.57
CA LEU A 72 6.43 8.27 -18.21
C LEU A 72 7.84 8.86 -18.23
N GLN A 73 8.86 8.05 -17.93
CA GLN A 73 10.25 8.44 -17.85
C GLN A 73 11.15 7.30 -18.35
N ASN A 74 11.62 7.42 -19.59
CA ASN A 74 12.45 6.39 -20.20
C ASN A 74 13.91 6.41 -19.70
N ASP A 75 14.34 7.43 -18.95
CA ASP A 75 15.67 7.48 -18.36
C ASP A 75 15.72 6.71 -17.03
N GLU A 76 16.33 5.52 -17.07
CA GLU A 76 16.53 4.68 -15.89
C GLU A 76 17.30 5.38 -14.76
N THR A 77 18.21 6.30 -15.09
CA THR A 77 19.01 6.98 -14.05
C THR A 77 18.15 7.91 -13.20
N ILE A 78 17.12 8.51 -13.80
CA ILE A 78 16.13 9.35 -13.12
C ILE A 78 15.18 8.46 -12.29
N LEU A 79 14.69 7.36 -12.88
CA LEU A 79 13.81 6.41 -12.20
C LEU A 79 14.47 5.77 -10.97
N ARG A 80 15.75 5.40 -11.05
CA ARG A 80 16.51 4.83 -9.91
C ARG A 80 16.63 5.77 -8.72
N GLN A 81 16.47 7.08 -8.95
CA GLN A 81 16.44 8.09 -7.89
C GLN A 81 15.02 8.30 -7.30
N GLY A 82 14.01 7.62 -7.84
CA GLY A 82 12.61 7.73 -7.43
C GLY A 82 11.87 8.92 -8.04
N PHE A 83 12.39 9.49 -9.14
CA PHE A 83 11.77 10.61 -9.84
C PHE A 83 11.17 10.18 -11.18
N ILE A 84 10.11 10.87 -11.60
CA ILE A 84 9.51 10.75 -12.94
C ILE A 84 9.78 12.03 -13.74
N GLU A 85 9.72 13.19 -13.08
CA GLU A 85 9.92 14.49 -13.71
C GLU A 85 11.39 14.72 -14.03
N CYS A 86 11.68 15.13 -15.28
CA CYS A 86 13.01 15.60 -15.65
C CYS A 86 13.35 16.88 -14.87
N GLY A 87 14.61 17.00 -14.43
CA GLY A 87 15.16 18.24 -13.89
C GLY A 87 15.04 19.42 -14.86
N GLU A 88 15.23 20.64 -14.37
CA GLU A 88 15.23 21.83 -15.23
C GLU A 88 16.26 21.70 -16.34
N LYS A 89 15.85 21.92 -17.59
CA LYS A 89 16.70 21.82 -18.80
C LYS A 89 17.33 20.44 -19.05
N ALA A 90 16.88 19.41 -18.33
CA ALA A 90 17.33 18.02 -18.50
C ALA A 90 16.36 17.20 -19.37
N ASP A 91 15.24 17.78 -19.79
CA ASP A 91 14.31 17.09 -20.68
C ASP A 91 14.96 16.86 -22.05
N PRO A 92 14.89 15.64 -22.63
CA PRO A 92 15.53 15.32 -23.90
C PRO A 92 15.09 16.23 -25.06
N TYR A 93 13.82 16.65 -25.08
CA TYR A 93 13.30 17.54 -26.12
C TYR A 93 13.77 18.98 -25.89
N GLU A 94 13.94 19.43 -24.64
CA GLU A 94 14.55 20.73 -24.35
C GLU A 94 16.01 20.78 -24.83
N ILE A 95 16.78 19.75 -24.50
CA ILE A 95 18.18 19.62 -24.93
C ILE A 95 18.24 19.61 -26.46
N PHE A 96 17.34 18.86 -27.12
CA PHE A 96 17.33 18.79 -28.57
C PHE A 96 16.94 20.15 -29.22
N ALA A 97 15.95 20.85 -28.66
CA ALA A 97 15.59 22.18 -29.15
C ALA A 97 16.75 23.19 -29.03
N GLU A 98 17.48 23.18 -27.90
CA GLU A 98 18.66 24.04 -27.74
C GLU A 98 19.79 23.67 -28.71
N ASN A 99 20.00 22.37 -28.98
CA ASN A 99 20.96 21.93 -29.99
C ASN A 99 20.59 22.40 -31.40
N ILE A 100 19.31 22.35 -31.80
CA ILE A 100 18.86 22.88 -33.10
C ILE A 100 19.09 24.38 -33.18
N LYS A 101 18.81 25.11 -32.10
CA LYS A 101 19.07 26.55 -32.01
C LYS A 101 20.57 26.86 -32.16
N ALA A 102 21.44 26.09 -31.50
CA ALA A 102 22.88 26.24 -31.60
C ALA A 102 23.43 25.91 -33.00
N LEU A 103 22.85 24.92 -33.70
CA LEU A 103 23.28 24.52 -35.05
C LEU A 103 22.79 25.45 -36.17
N ARG A 104 21.74 26.25 -35.91
CA ARG A 104 21.10 27.11 -36.92
C ARG A 104 22.04 28.07 -37.65
N PRO A 105 22.95 28.80 -36.97
CA PRO A 105 23.79 29.81 -37.64
C PRO A 105 24.71 29.22 -38.72
N PHE A 106 25.02 27.92 -38.63
CA PHE A 106 25.90 27.22 -39.58
C PHE A 106 25.20 26.82 -40.89
N HIS A 107 23.91 27.06 -41.03
CA HIS A 107 23.12 26.66 -42.19
C HIS A 107 22.71 27.85 -43.07
N LYS A 108 22.40 27.60 -44.35
CA LYS A 108 21.90 28.61 -45.29
C LYS A 108 20.54 29.18 -44.83
N LYS A 109 20.25 30.46 -45.14
CA LYS A 109 19.03 31.17 -44.69
C LYS A 109 17.72 30.40 -44.94
N ASN A 110 17.57 29.73 -46.09
CA ASN A 110 16.40 28.93 -46.39
C ASN A 110 16.21 27.74 -45.44
N ILE A 111 17.31 27.08 -45.04
CA ILE A 111 17.31 25.99 -44.06
C ILE A 111 17.06 26.53 -42.65
N GLN A 112 17.60 27.70 -42.32
CA GLN A 112 17.41 28.33 -41.01
C GLN A 112 15.91 28.53 -40.68
N THR A 113 15.10 28.94 -41.67
CA THR A 113 13.64 29.08 -41.49
C THR A 113 12.98 27.76 -41.09
N SER A 114 13.34 26.65 -41.76
CA SER A 114 12.84 25.33 -41.40
C SER A 114 13.32 24.88 -40.01
N LEU A 115 14.58 25.17 -39.65
CA LEU A 115 15.10 24.85 -38.32
C LEU A 115 14.38 25.61 -37.19
N ILE A 116 13.91 26.84 -37.44
CA ILE A 116 13.07 27.58 -36.49
C ILE A 116 11.73 26.84 -36.27
N GLN A 117 11.10 26.37 -37.35
CA GLN A 117 9.84 25.64 -37.26
C GLN A 117 10.01 24.30 -36.53
N ILE A 118 11.07 23.56 -36.84
CA ILE A 118 11.40 22.29 -36.17
C ILE A 118 11.69 22.54 -34.69
N GLU A 119 12.50 23.55 -34.33
CA GLU A 119 12.73 23.94 -32.94
C GLU A 119 11.41 24.19 -32.20
N ALA A 120 10.49 24.95 -32.80
CA ALA A 120 9.20 25.26 -32.19
C ALA A 120 8.33 24.01 -31.97
N VAL A 121 8.35 23.04 -32.88
CA VAL A 121 7.67 21.75 -32.69
C VAL A 121 8.28 20.97 -31.53
N ILE A 122 9.61 20.89 -31.46
CA ILE A 122 10.30 20.15 -30.40
C ILE A 122 10.09 20.81 -29.03
N ARG A 123 10.08 22.14 -28.95
CA ARG A 123 9.72 22.85 -27.70
C ARG A 123 8.29 22.54 -27.24
N ARG A 124 7.34 22.34 -28.17
CA ARG A 124 5.98 21.88 -27.81
C ARG A 124 5.99 20.45 -27.30
N LEU A 125 6.78 19.56 -27.90
CA LEU A 125 6.97 18.19 -27.39
C LEU A 125 7.56 18.19 -25.97
N ALA A 126 8.54 19.06 -25.68
CA ALA A 126 9.08 19.23 -24.33
C ALA A 126 8.00 19.60 -23.31
N ILE A 127 7.14 20.57 -23.64
CA ILE A 127 6.03 20.98 -22.77
C ILE A 127 5.07 19.80 -22.54
N MET A 128 4.69 19.09 -23.61
CA MET A 128 3.82 17.93 -23.51
C MET A 128 4.44 16.81 -22.68
N ASN A 129 5.75 16.55 -22.84
CA ASN A 129 6.44 15.52 -22.09
C ASN A 129 6.49 15.85 -20.59
N ARG A 130 6.79 17.10 -20.22
CA ARG A 130 6.75 17.56 -18.82
C ARG A 130 5.35 17.45 -18.22
N GLU A 131 4.32 17.82 -18.99
CA GLU A 131 2.94 17.65 -18.55
C GLU A 131 2.58 16.17 -18.34
N MET A 132 3.01 15.30 -19.26
CA MET A 132 2.79 13.85 -19.17
C MET A 132 3.47 13.28 -17.92
N GLN A 133 4.73 13.63 -17.65
CA GLN A 133 5.44 13.22 -16.44
C GLN A 133 4.73 13.68 -15.16
N THR A 134 4.34 14.96 -15.10
CA THR A 134 3.71 15.55 -13.92
C THR A 134 2.33 14.96 -13.65
N LYS A 135 1.50 14.86 -14.69
CA LYS A 135 0.15 14.31 -14.60
C LYS A 135 0.20 12.80 -14.36
N GLY A 136 1.05 12.08 -15.08
CA GLY A 136 1.25 10.65 -14.94
C GLY A 136 1.70 10.26 -13.52
N ARG A 137 2.69 10.96 -12.97
CA ARG A 137 3.13 10.78 -11.57
C ARG A 137 1.97 10.95 -10.59
N ARG A 138 1.16 12.00 -10.78
CA ARG A 138 -0.01 12.26 -9.92
C ARG A 138 -1.02 11.11 -10.04
N SER A 139 -1.24 10.61 -11.25
CA SER A 139 -2.22 9.57 -11.54
C SER A 139 -1.82 8.19 -11.04
N ILE A 140 -0.53 7.89 -10.80
CA ILE A 140 -0.09 6.60 -10.21
C ILE A 140 0.29 6.69 -8.73
N ARG A 141 0.03 7.83 -8.09
CA ARG A 141 0.56 8.15 -6.77
C ARG A 141 0.04 7.19 -5.69
N LYS A 142 -1.24 6.81 -5.73
CA LYS A 142 -1.81 5.92 -4.71
C LYS A 142 -1.30 4.50 -4.89
N MET A 143 -1.21 3.99 -6.12
CA MET A 143 -0.58 2.69 -6.40
C MET A 143 0.87 2.65 -5.89
N ARG A 144 1.69 3.67 -6.18
CA ARG A 144 3.07 3.70 -5.68
C ARG A 144 3.13 3.79 -4.14
N ARG A 145 2.21 4.52 -3.52
CA ARG A 145 2.09 4.58 -2.05
C ARG A 145 1.67 3.24 -1.45
N PHE A 146 0.75 2.53 -2.09
CA PHE A 146 0.28 1.22 -1.66
C PHE A 146 1.43 0.22 -1.59
N VAL A 147 2.25 0.19 -2.64
CA VAL A 147 3.45 -0.67 -2.68
C VAL A 147 4.46 -0.27 -1.62
N THR A 148 4.82 1.02 -1.54
CA THR A 148 5.94 1.46 -0.69
C THR A 148 5.61 1.56 0.80
N GLN A 149 4.35 1.87 1.15
CA GLN A 149 3.95 2.14 2.53
C GLN A 149 3.01 1.07 3.08
N GLU A 150 1.96 0.70 2.36
CA GLU A 150 0.99 -0.26 2.90
C GLU A 150 1.54 -1.68 2.98
N GLN A 151 2.44 -2.07 2.06
CA GLN A 151 3.14 -3.35 2.16
C GLN A 151 3.93 -3.46 3.46
N LEU A 152 4.72 -2.43 3.80
CA LEU A 152 5.50 -2.42 5.04
C LEU A 152 4.60 -2.47 6.27
N ALA A 153 3.48 -1.73 6.25
CA ALA A 153 2.51 -1.73 7.35
C ALA A 153 1.85 -3.11 7.54
N MET A 154 1.49 -3.80 6.46
CA MET A 154 0.92 -5.15 6.51
C MET A 154 1.95 -6.17 7.00
N ILE A 155 3.19 -6.12 6.52
CA ILE A 155 4.28 -6.99 6.99
C ILE A 155 4.51 -6.80 8.49
N GLU A 156 4.54 -5.55 8.96
CA GLU A 156 4.71 -5.24 10.38
C GLU A 156 3.53 -5.74 11.21
N ALA A 157 2.30 -5.55 10.74
CA ALA A 157 1.09 -6.04 11.40
C ALA A 157 1.08 -7.58 11.49
N GLN A 158 1.42 -8.27 10.40
CA GLN A 158 1.53 -9.73 10.38
C GLN A 158 2.63 -10.23 11.32
N LYS A 159 3.79 -9.57 11.36
CA LYS A 159 4.87 -9.91 12.30
C LYS A 159 4.41 -9.78 13.76
N LYS A 160 3.71 -8.68 14.09
CA LYS A 160 3.15 -8.48 15.44
C LYS A 160 2.08 -9.50 15.79
N LEU A 161 1.24 -9.89 14.82
CA LEU A 161 0.29 -10.98 14.99
C LEU A 161 0.98 -12.30 15.34
N MET A 162 2.08 -12.62 14.64
CA MET A 162 2.83 -13.85 14.91
C MET A 162 3.50 -13.85 16.27
N GLN A 163 4.07 -12.72 16.68
CA GLN A 163 4.61 -12.56 18.03
C GLN A 163 3.52 -12.69 19.11
N ALA A 164 2.35 -12.07 18.90
CA ALA A 164 1.23 -12.17 19.83
C ALA A 164 0.71 -13.62 19.94
N ARG A 165 0.70 -14.36 18.83
CA ARG A 165 0.37 -15.80 18.84
C ARG A 165 1.33 -16.57 19.75
N ASP A 166 2.63 -16.41 19.53
CA ASP A 166 3.65 -17.19 20.23
C ASP A 166 3.60 -16.91 21.75
N ILE A 167 3.41 -15.64 22.14
CA ILE A 167 3.24 -15.24 23.54
C ILE A 167 1.96 -15.86 24.14
N MET A 168 0.84 -15.85 23.40
CA MET A 168 -0.42 -16.43 23.83
C MET A 168 -0.31 -17.95 24.01
N ASP A 169 0.37 -18.66 23.11
CA ASP A 169 0.55 -20.10 23.19
C ASP A 169 1.45 -20.49 24.39
N VAL A 170 2.50 -19.70 24.67
CA VAL A 170 3.31 -19.87 25.91
C VAL A 170 2.45 -19.64 27.15
N ALA A 171 1.66 -18.56 27.20
CA ALA A 171 0.77 -18.27 28.32
C ALA A 171 -0.27 -19.37 28.54
N ARG A 172 -0.83 -19.93 27.45
CA ARG A 172 -1.74 -21.08 27.50
C ARG A 172 -1.05 -22.30 28.12
N HIS A 173 0.17 -22.59 27.68
CA HIS A 173 0.93 -23.73 28.17
C HIS A 173 1.24 -23.60 29.66
N GLU A 174 1.72 -22.44 30.10
CA GLU A 174 2.01 -22.16 31.51
C GLU A 174 0.77 -22.27 32.39
N LEU A 175 -0.38 -21.77 31.92
CA LEU A 175 -1.66 -21.91 32.62
C LEU A 175 -2.02 -23.40 32.80
N LYS A 176 -1.89 -24.22 31.75
CA LYS A 176 -2.17 -25.66 31.80
C LYS A 176 -1.26 -26.44 32.76
N GLN A 177 0.00 -26.02 32.91
CA GLN A 177 0.95 -26.69 33.81
C GLN A 177 0.75 -26.34 35.29
N THR A 178 -0.07 -25.33 35.60
CA THR A 178 -0.18 -24.75 36.94
C THR A 178 -1.18 -25.53 37.80
N ARG A 179 -0.80 -25.85 39.04
CA ARG A 179 -1.58 -26.74 39.93
C ARG A 179 -2.16 -26.08 41.19
N THR A 180 -1.65 -24.91 41.61
CA THR A 180 -2.15 -24.22 42.80
C THR A 180 -3.19 -23.16 42.41
N THR A 181 -4.32 -23.13 43.12
CA THR A 181 -5.49 -22.30 42.77
C THR A 181 -5.18 -20.81 42.62
N GLU A 182 -4.38 -20.24 43.52
CA GLU A 182 -3.99 -18.81 43.46
C GLU A 182 -3.17 -18.47 42.21
N THR A 183 -2.27 -19.36 41.80
CA THR A 183 -1.42 -19.12 40.62
C THR A 183 -2.18 -19.37 39.31
N VAL A 184 -3.21 -20.22 39.33
CA VAL A 184 -4.13 -20.42 38.19
C VAL A 184 -4.90 -19.13 37.88
N GLU A 185 -5.40 -18.41 38.87
CA GLU A 185 -6.10 -17.13 38.61
C GLU A 185 -5.18 -16.07 37.99
N ILE A 186 -3.97 -15.92 38.52
CA ILE A 186 -3.00 -14.92 38.02
C ILE A 186 -2.62 -15.25 36.56
N LYS A 187 -2.27 -16.51 36.27
CA LYS A 187 -1.94 -16.95 34.92
C LYS A 187 -3.14 -16.94 33.98
N GLY A 188 -4.34 -17.18 34.51
CA GLY A 188 -5.60 -17.07 33.78
C GLY A 188 -5.82 -15.66 33.25
N LYS A 189 -5.70 -14.66 34.14
CA LYS A 189 -5.79 -13.23 33.75
C LYS A 189 -4.70 -12.83 32.75
N TYR A 190 -3.48 -13.35 32.90
CA TYR A 190 -2.41 -13.10 31.94
C TYR A 190 -2.73 -13.71 30.57
N TYR A 191 -3.18 -14.96 30.53
CA TYR A 191 -3.60 -15.62 29.30
C TYR A 191 -4.73 -14.85 28.61
N GLU A 192 -5.79 -14.45 29.33
CA GLU A 192 -6.87 -13.62 28.79
C GLU A 192 -6.38 -12.32 28.16
N ARG A 193 -5.40 -11.66 28.79
CA ARG A 193 -4.77 -10.46 28.24
C ARG A 193 -4.04 -10.75 26.93
N THR A 194 -3.28 -11.85 26.87
CA THR A 194 -2.56 -12.23 25.64
C THR A 194 -3.50 -12.63 24.50
N VAL A 195 -4.62 -13.28 24.81
CA VAL A 195 -5.70 -13.56 23.83
C VAL A 195 -6.27 -12.26 23.30
N SER A 196 -6.56 -11.28 24.17
CA SER A 196 -7.08 -9.99 23.73
C SER A 196 -6.09 -9.21 22.85
N GLU A 197 -4.80 -9.29 23.12
CA GLU A 197 -3.77 -8.67 22.27
C GLU A 197 -3.69 -9.36 20.90
N PHE A 198 -3.70 -10.70 20.90
CA PHE A 198 -3.74 -11.49 19.67
C PHE A 198 -4.95 -11.17 18.80
N ASP A 199 -6.15 -11.13 19.37
CA ASP A 199 -7.38 -10.74 18.67
C ASP A 199 -7.29 -9.33 18.08
N GLN A 200 -6.67 -8.39 18.81
CA GLN A 200 -6.45 -7.03 18.32
C GLN A 200 -5.51 -6.98 17.12
N GLN A 201 -4.40 -7.74 17.15
CA GLN A 201 -3.48 -7.82 16.01
C GLN A 201 -4.11 -8.54 14.83
N ALA A 202 -4.90 -9.60 15.06
CA ALA A 202 -5.62 -10.31 14.02
C ALA A 202 -6.62 -9.39 13.31
N ALA A 203 -7.36 -8.58 14.08
CA ALA A 203 -8.27 -7.58 13.54
C ALA A 203 -7.55 -6.50 12.71
N ARG A 204 -6.32 -6.11 13.07
CA ARG A 204 -5.52 -5.16 12.26
C ARG A 204 -5.14 -5.75 10.91
N VAL A 205 -4.67 -7.00 10.89
CA VAL A 205 -4.33 -7.72 9.65
C VAL A 205 -5.58 -7.91 8.78
N ALA A 206 -6.71 -8.31 9.39
CA ALA A 206 -7.98 -8.48 8.69
C ALA A 206 -8.48 -7.17 8.05
N ALA A 207 -8.24 -6.01 8.67
CA ALA A 207 -8.64 -4.73 8.11
C ALA A 207 -7.96 -4.44 6.76
N PHE A 208 -6.68 -4.81 6.57
CA PHE A 208 -6.03 -4.65 5.26
C PHE A 208 -6.72 -5.46 4.17
N ILE A 209 -7.12 -6.69 4.49
CA ILE A 209 -7.84 -7.59 3.58
C ILE A 209 -9.23 -7.04 3.27
N GLU A 210 -9.96 -6.56 4.29
CA GLU A 210 -11.29 -5.98 4.14
C GLU A 210 -11.29 -4.71 3.28
N HIS A 211 -10.23 -3.90 3.36
CA HIS A 211 -10.09 -2.69 2.56
C HIS A 211 -9.60 -2.92 1.13
N LEU A 212 -9.08 -4.11 0.81
CA LEU A 212 -8.51 -4.43 -0.50
C LEU A 212 -9.46 -4.16 -1.70
N PRO A 213 -10.77 -4.45 -1.65
CA PRO A 213 -11.69 -4.13 -2.75
C PRO A 213 -11.77 -2.63 -3.05
N ILE A 214 -11.77 -1.78 -2.01
CA ILE A 214 -11.82 -0.32 -2.16
C ILE A 214 -10.51 0.16 -2.80
N ILE A 215 -9.38 -0.35 -2.32
CA ILE A 215 -8.05 -0.06 -2.89
C ILE A 215 -8.00 -0.44 -4.38
N LYS A 216 -8.53 -1.62 -4.74
CA LYS A 216 -8.63 -2.06 -6.14
C LYS A 216 -9.41 -1.10 -7.01
N GLU A 217 -10.56 -0.61 -6.52
CA GLU A 217 -11.37 0.37 -7.25
C GLU A 217 -10.63 1.70 -7.43
N GLU A 218 -9.90 2.15 -6.41
CA GLU A 218 -9.07 3.36 -6.52
C GLU A 218 -7.93 3.20 -7.52
N HIS A 219 -7.24 2.07 -7.52
CA HIS A 219 -6.19 1.79 -8.50
C HIS A 219 -6.74 1.67 -9.92
N GLN A 220 -7.95 1.14 -10.10
CA GLN A 220 -8.60 1.14 -11.41
C GLN A 220 -8.84 2.56 -11.92
N LYS A 221 -9.31 3.47 -11.07
CA LYS A 221 -9.49 4.90 -11.43
C LYS A 221 -8.17 5.54 -11.83
N GLU A 222 -7.10 5.27 -11.08
CA GLU A 222 -5.75 5.73 -11.42
C GLU A 222 -5.30 5.26 -12.81
N LEU A 223 -5.55 4.00 -13.16
CA LEU A 223 -5.22 3.49 -14.50
C LEU A 223 -6.02 4.20 -15.61
N PHE A 224 -7.30 4.47 -15.38
CA PHE A 224 -8.12 5.21 -16.34
C PHE A 224 -7.70 6.68 -16.50
N ASP A 225 -7.06 7.28 -15.50
CA ASP A 225 -6.51 8.63 -15.61
C ASP A 225 -5.20 8.65 -16.42
N VAL A 226 -4.38 7.60 -16.32
CA VAL A 226 -3.10 7.50 -17.06
C VAL A 226 -3.32 7.13 -18.53
N CYS A 227 -4.19 6.16 -18.83
CA CYS A 227 -4.38 5.63 -20.20
C CYS A 227 -4.63 6.71 -21.29
N PRO A 228 -5.48 7.73 -21.07
CA PRO A 228 -5.69 8.80 -22.03
C PRO A 228 -4.43 9.62 -22.33
N MET A 229 -3.47 9.68 -21.40
CA MET A 229 -2.22 10.40 -21.61
C MET A 229 -1.34 9.70 -22.66
N PHE A 230 -1.42 8.37 -22.75
CA PHE A 230 -0.70 7.60 -23.76
C PHE A 230 -1.44 7.57 -25.10
N LEU A 231 -2.77 7.48 -25.08
CA LEU A 231 -3.58 7.40 -26.30
C LEU A 231 -3.69 8.71 -27.08
N ARG A 232 -3.46 9.87 -26.45
CA ARG A 232 -3.48 11.17 -27.15
C ARG A 232 -2.20 11.48 -27.94
N ASN A 233 -1.17 10.66 -27.81
CA ASN A 233 0.13 10.87 -28.47
C ASN A 233 0.33 10.00 -29.73
N PHE A 234 -0.70 9.26 -30.16
CA PHE A 234 -0.76 8.50 -31.40
C PHE A 234 -1.98 8.92 -32.23
#